data_AF-A0A146KHN0-F1
#
_entry.id   AF-A0A146KHN0-F1
#
_cell.length_a   1.000
_cell.length_b   1.000
_cell.length_c   1.000
_cell.angle_alpha   90.00
_cell.angle_beta   90.00
_cell.angle_gamma   90.00
#
_symmetry.space_group_name_H-M   'P 1'
#
loop_
_entity.id
_entity.type
_entity.pdbx_description
1 polymer ?
#
loop_
_entity_poly.entity_id
_entity_poly.type
_entity_poly.pdbx_seq_one_letter_code
_entity_poly.pdbx_strand_id
1 'polypeptide(L)'
;QQFLNLVGITEKQVNEAKDLQVINECKILKGTEYKRKFKEKIKYFYAPNLEIICEDQWRGCTSLVRVYCPKIKKVNYGAFFYCDKIVDFDLPLLEYADTHSFTRCDSIKRFYFPSLLQAIMSFYICSNLEQFIAPKLREMKGGCFSGCKKLKMVNAPNLQAVDKSVFRECQNLKIVVAPSVVKVECDCKRCPMCTGFTTEMPFVKEIKGQKSTFKQSMLKLEFNVRYQGQATDSIVQL
;
A
#
# COMPACT_ATOMS: atom_id res chain seq x y z
N GLN A 1 -0.89 20.01 -4.86
CA GLN A 1 0.18 20.59 -5.70
C GLN A 1 1.29 19.63 -6.15
N GLN A 2 1.90 18.83 -5.25
CA GLN A 2 3.08 18.01 -5.62
C GLN A 2 2.83 17.05 -6.79
N PHE A 3 1.72 16.32 -6.79
CA PHE A 3 1.37 15.41 -7.90
C PHE A 3 1.22 16.15 -9.23
N LEU A 4 0.48 17.27 -9.25
CA LEU A 4 0.21 18.05 -10.46
C LEU A 4 1.50 18.59 -11.10
N ASN A 5 2.41 19.12 -10.29
CA ASN A 5 3.73 19.55 -10.76
C ASN A 5 4.53 18.40 -11.37
N LEU A 6 4.51 17.22 -10.73
CA LEU A 6 5.22 16.03 -11.20
C LEU A 6 4.72 15.54 -12.56
N VAL A 7 3.41 15.67 -12.83
CA VAL A 7 2.80 15.24 -14.10
C VAL A 7 2.73 16.38 -15.14
N GLY A 8 3.28 17.55 -14.83
CA GLY A 8 3.28 18.70 -15.73
C GLY A 8 1.89 19.27 -16.01
N ILE A 9 1.01 19.28 -15.01
CA ILE A 9 -0.36 19.84 -15.10
C ILE A 9 -0.50 20.97 -14.09
N THR A 10 -1.10 22.08 -14.49
CA THR A 10 -1.41 23.22 -13.60
C THR A 10 -2.79 23.06 -12.94
N GLU A 11 -3.01 23.73 -11.81
CA GLU A 11 -4.34 23.73 -11.17
C GLU A 11 -5.41 24.32 -12.09
N LYS A 12 -5.07 25.36 -12.87
CA LYS A 12 -5.96 25.95 -13.87
C LYS A 12 -6.43 24.92 -14.89
N GLN A 13 -5.52 24.11 -15.44
CA GLN A 13 -5.86 23.05 -16.39
C GLN A 13 -6.80 22.00 -15.79
N VAL A 14 -6.61 21.63 -14.52
CA VAL A 14 -7.51 20.67 -13.82
C VAL A 14 -8.89 21.28 -13.60
N ASN A 15 -8.95 22.54 -13.21
CA ASN A 15 -10.21 23.25 -12.96
C ASN A 15 -11.02 23.37 -14.24
N GLU A 16 -10.39 23.70 -15.36
CA GLU A 16 -11.00 23.83 -16.69
C GLU A 16 -11.28 22.49 -17.38
N ALA A 17 -10.61 21.40 -16.97
CA ALA A 17 -10.79 20.08 -17.58
C ALA A 17 -12.24 19.59 -17.49
N LYS A 18 -12.75 18.96 -18.56
CA LYS A 18 -14.00 18.20 -18.51
C LYS A 18 -13.79 16.93 -17.68
N ASP A 19 -14.88 16.41 -17.12
CA ASP A 19 -14.82 15.11 -16.45
C ASP A 19 -14.39 14.01 -17.43
N LEU A 20 -13.61 13.04 -16.95
CA LEU A 20 -12.98 11.98 -17.74
C LEU A 20 -11.98 12.46 -18.82
N GLN A 21 -11.61 13.74 -18.85
CA GLN A 21 -10.62 14.25 -19.80
C GLN A 21 -9.23 13.70 -19.50
N VAL A 22 -8.44 13.50 -20.55
CA VAL A 22 -7.02 13.19 -20.44
C VAL A 22 -6.20 14.44 -20.79
N ILE A 23 -5.26 14.81 -19.91
CA ILE A 23 -4.31 15.91 -20.12
C ILE A 23 -2.92 15.37 -19.77
N ASN A 24 -1.93 15.51 -20.65
CA ASN A 24 -0.56 15.02 -20.41
C ASN A 24 -0.50 13.57 -19.88
N GLU A 25 -1.19 12.64 -20.57
CA GLU A 25 -1.30 11.23 -20.18
C GLU A 25 -1.93 11.01 -18.78
N CYS A 26 -2.60 12.02 -18.22
CA CYS A 26 -3.31 11.95 -16.95
C CYS A 26 -4.81 11.94 -17.14
N LYS A 27 -5.49 10.87 -16.70
CA LYS A 27 -6.95 10.82 -16.66
C LYS A 27 -7.45 11.57 -15.43
N ILE A 28 -8.32 12.56 -15.66
CA ILE A 28 -8.91 13.41 -14.63
C ILE A 28 -10.35 12.95 -14.38
N LEU A 29 -10.66 12.60 -13.13
CA LEU A 29 -12.01 12.26 -12.66
C LEU A 29 -12.46 13.29 -11.61
N LYS A 30 -13.66 13.84 -11.76
CA LYS A 30 -14.20 14.90 -10.88
C LYS A 30 -15.25 14.40 -9.88
N GLY A 31 -15.91 13.30 -10.17
CA GLY A 31 -16.95 12.67 -9.36
C GLY A 31 -16.42 11.78 -8.23
N THR A 32 -17.36 11.25 -7.45
CA THR A 32 -17.10 10.44 -6.25
C THR A 32 -17.13 8.93 -6.49
N GLU A 33 -17.74 8.47 -7.59
CA GLU A 33 -17.81 7.06 -8.00
C GLU A 33 -17.94 6.95 -9.53
N TYR A 34 -17.33 5.92 -10.12
CA TYR A 34 -17.47 5.59 -11.54
C TYR A 34 -17.64 4.08 -11.75
N LYS A 35 -18.83 3.65 -12.17
CA LYS A 35 -19.13 2.24 -12.45
C LYS A 35 -18.72 1.84 -13.87
N ARG A 36 -17.45 2.04 -14.20
CA ARG A 36 -16.87 1.63 -15.49
C ARG A 36 -15.42 1.20 -15.35
N LYS A 37 -15.01 0.33 -16.28
CA LYS A 37 -13.62 -0.08 -16.48
C LYS A 37 -12.94 0.87 -17.46
N PHE A 38 -11.68 1.20 -17.21
CA PHE A 38 -10.83 2.00 -18.08
C PHE A 38 -9.88 1.08 -18.83
N LYS A 39 -9.64 1.41 -20.10
CA LYS A 39 -8.73 0.66 -21.00
C LYS A 39 -7.75 1.58 -21.71
N GLU A 40 -7.79 2.87 -21.42
CA GLU A 40 -6.92 3.86 -22.03
C GLU A 40 -5.46 3.62 -21.61
N LYS A 41 -4.54 3.83 -22.56
CA LYS A 41 -3.10 3.82 -22.30
C LYS A 41 -2.69 5.19 -21.77
N ILE A 42 -2.78 5.36 -20.47
CA ILE A 42 -2.39 6.57 -19.73
C ILE A 42 -1.30 6.23 -18.71
N LYS A 43 -0.56 7.24 -18.26
CA LYS A 43 0.48 7.09 -17.23
C LYS A 43 0.04 7.56 -15.85
N TYR A 44 -0.92 8.48 -15.78
CA TYR A 44 -1.30 9.10 -14.52
C TYR A 44 -2.81 9.06 -14.31
N PHE A 45 -3.22 8.89 -13.07
CA PHE A 45 -4.63 8.92 -12.68
C PHE A 45 -4.83 9.94 -11.56
N TYR A 46 -5.67 10.94 -11.80
CA TYR A 46 -5.96 12.03 -10.88
C TYR A 46 -7.45 12.10 -10.59
N ALA A 47 -7.83 11.72 -9.37
CA ALA A 47 -9.23 11.69 -8.94
C ALA A 47 -9.36 12.19 -7.49
N PRO A 48 -9.31 13.51 -7.25
CA PRO A 48 -9.23 14.10 -5.90
C PRO A 48 -10.48 13.87 -5.03
N ASN A 49 -11.62 13.55 -5.65
CA ASN A 49 -12.90 13.35 -4.98
C ASN A 49 -13.39 11.90 -4.99
N LEU A 50 -12.66 10.99 -5.63
CA LEU A 50 -13.09 9.60 -5.76
C LEU A 50 -13.06 8.89 -4.40
N GLU A 51 -14.17 8.28 -4.02
CA GLU A 51 -14.31 7.56 -2.75
C GLU A 51 -14.19 6.04 -2.92
N ILE A 52 -14.57 5.52 -4.10
CA ILE A 52 -14.58 4.08 -4.40
C ILE A 52 -13.98 3.82 -5.77
N ILE A 53 -13.06 2.86 -5.84
CA ILE A 53 -12.59 2.27 -7.10
C ILE A 53 -13.32 0.94 -7.26
N CYS A 54 -14.17 0.89 -8.29
CA CYS A 54 -15.04 -0.25 -8.56
C CYS A 54 -14.26 -1.47 -9.08
N GLU A 55 -14.97 -2.58 -9.20
CA GLU A 55 -14.42 -3.86 -9.65
C GLU A 55 -13.69 -3.73 -11.00
N ASP A 56 -12.47 -4.28 -11.06
CA ASP A 56 -11.61 -4.34 -12.25
C ASP A 56 -11.39 -2.97 -12.94
N GLN A 57 -11.59 -1.84 -12.26
CA GLN A 57 -11.64 -0.53 -12.92
C GLN A 57 -10.38 -0.21 -13.73
N TRP A 58 -9.21 -0.62 -13.27
CA TRP A 58 -7.92 -0.44 -13.93
C TRP A 58 -7.23 -1.78 -14.24
N ARG A 59 -7.95 -2.90 -14.22
CA ARG A 59 -7.36 -4.23 -14.40
C ARG A 59 -6.54 -4.34 -15.69
N GLY A 60 -5.30 -4.78 -15.54
CA GLY A 60 -4.36 -4.97 -16.64
C GLY A 60 -3.80 -3.68 -17.23
N CYS A 61 -3.97 -2.53 -16.57
CA CYS A 61 -3.41 -1.26 -17.03
C CYS A 61 -1.89 -1.21 -16.78
N THR A 62 -1.13 -1.81 -17.70
CA THR A 62 0.35 -1.88 -17.66
C THR A 62 1.04 -0.59 -18.15
N SER A 63 0.29 0.49 -18.35
CA SER A 63 0.83 1.83 -18.65
C SER A 63 0.75 2.77 -17.45
N LEU A 64 -0.12 2.50 -16.47
CA LEU A 64 -0.34 3.37 -15.32
C LEU A 64 0.87 3.35 -14.40
N VAL A 65 1.37 4.54 -14.04
CA VAL A 65 2.61 4.73 -13.28
C VAL A 65 2.33 5.34 -11.91
N ARG A 66 1.42 6.32 -11.82
CA ARG A 66 1.06 6.96 -10.54
C ARG A 66 -0.44 7.20 -10.42
N VAL A 67 -0.94 7.03 -9.20
CA VAL A 67 -2.36 7.18 -8.86
C VAL A 67 -2.50 8.16 -7.71
N TYR A 68 -3.34 9.18 -7.90
CA TYR A 68 -3.71 10.18 -6.89
C TYR A 68 -5.20 10.14 -6.61
N CYS A 69 -5.59 9.52 -5.49
CA CYS A 69 -6.98 9.43 -5.03
C CYS A 69 -7.05 9.62 -3.50
N PRO A 70 -6.82 10.85 -3.01
CA PRO A 70 -6.65 11.13 -1.57
C PRO A 70 -7.87 10.78 -0.71
N LYS A 71 -9.08 10.81 -1.29
CA LYS A 71 -10.36 10.53 -0.60
C LYS A 71 -10.85 9.09 -0.74
N ILE A 72 -10.05 8.20 -1.32
CA ILE A 72 -10.47 6.82 -1.50
C ILE A 72 -10.70 6.15 -0.14
N LYS A 73 -11.82 5.46 0.02
CA LYS A 73 -12.14 4.64 1.20
C LYS A 73 -12.09 3.16 0.87
N LYS A 74 -12.46 2.77 -0.35
CA LYS A 74 -12.54 1.37 -0.76
C LYS A 74 -11.96 1.11 -2.15
N VAL A 75 -11.16 0.05 -2.26
CA VAL A 75 -10.69 -0.51 -3.53
C VAL A 75 -11.24 -1.93 -3.66
N ASN A 76 -12.15 -2.13 -4.61
CA ASN A 76 -12.87 -3.39 -4.80
C ASN A 76 -12.06 -4.45 -5.56
N TYR A 77 -12.69 -5.61 -5.74
CA TYR A 77 -12.12 -6.78 -6.40
C TYR A 77 -11.37 -6.42 -7.70
N GLY A 78 -10.13 -6.88 -7.80
CA GLY A 78 -9.34 -6.79 -9.03
C GLY A 78 -9.05 -5.38 -9.57
N ALA A 79 -9.35 -4.33 -8.81
CA ALA A 79 -9.28 -2.93 -9.25
C ALA A 79 -7.98 -2.56 -9.97
N PHE A 80 -6.83 -2.94 -9.42
CA PHE A 80 -5.50 -2.76 -10.02
C PHE A 80 -4.79 -4.09 -10.30
N PHE A 81 -5.55 -5.17 -10.51
CA PHE A 81 -4.97 -6.47 -10.84
C PHE A 81 -4.09 -6.37 -12.08
N TYR A 82 -2.82 -6.80 -11.98
CA TYR A 82 -1.86 -6.76 -13.08
C TYR A 82 -1.51 -5.33 -13.58
N CYS A 83 -1.53 -4.35 -12.68
CA CYS A 83 -0.97 -3.02 -12.93
C CYS A 83 0.51 -2.99 -12.53
N ASP A 84 1.36 -3.56 -13.37
CA ASP A 84 2.76 -3.87 -13.07
C ASP A 84 3.71 -2.66 -13.06
N LYS A 85 3.33 -1.53 -13.67
CA LYS A 85 4.16 -0.31 -13.75
C LYS A 85 3.86 0.77 -12.71
N ILE A 86 2.83 0.57 -11.87
CA ILE A 86 2.52 1.55 -10.83
C ILE A 86 3.69 1.57 -9.83
N VAL A 87 4.29 2.74 -9.63
CA VAL A 87 5.39 2.94 -8.67
C VAL A 87 4.91 3.58 -7.38
N ASP A 88 3.74 4.23 -7.41
CA ASP A 88 3.22 5.00 -6.28
C ASP A 88 1.69 5.12 -6.28
N PHE A 89 1.12 5.06 -5.07
CA PHE A 89 -0.30 5.22 -4.78
C PHE A 89 -0.48 6.26 -3.66
N ASP A 90 -1.16 7.37 -3.96
CA ASP A 90 -1.58 8.34 -2.94
C ASP A 90 -3.02 8.05 -2.51
N LEU A 91 -3.15 7.13 -1.52
CA LEU A 91 -4.41 6.60 -0.97
C LEU A 91 -4.43 6.64 0.59
N PRO A 92 -4.26 7.82 1.22
CA PRO A 92 -4.04 7.94 2.66
C PRO A 92 -5.29 7.57 3.49
N LEU A 93 -6.48 7.69 2.91
CA LEU A 93 -7.76 7.40 3.55
C LEU A 93 -8.32 6.02 3.21
N LEU A 94 -7.57 5.18 2.48
CA LEU A 94 -8.00 3.83 2.13
C LEU A 94 -8.29 3.02 3.40
N GLU A 95 -9.52 2.53 3.56
CA GLU A 95 -9.96 1.72 4.71
C GLU A 95 -10.08 0.24 4.36
N TYR A 96 -10.50 -0.08 3.12
CA TYR A 96 -10.78 -1.46 2.69
C TYR A 96 -10.11 -1.79 1.35
N ALA A 97 -9.26 -2.81 1.36
CA ALA A 97 -8.67 -3.41 0.17
C ALA A 97 -9.24 -4.82 -0.03
N ASP A 98 -9.95 -5.02 -1.13
CA ASP A 98 -10.62 -6.29 -1.42
C ASP A 98 -9.70 -7.27 -2.16
N THR A 99 -10.24 -8.47 -2.41
CA THR A 99 -9.59 -9.57 -3.11
C THR A 99 -8.97 -9.09 -4.42
N HIS A 100 -7.68 -9.38 -4.58
CA HIS A 100 -6.94 -9.07 -5.79
C HIS A 100 -6.81 -7.58 -6.17
N SER A 101 -7.19 -6.65 -5.28
CA SER A 101 -7.18 -5.20 -5.55
C SER A 101 -5.82 -4.65 -5.99
N PHE A 102 -4.70 -5.18 -5.47
CA PHE A 102 -3.33 -4.77 -5.79
C PHE A 102 -2.44 -5.94 -6.22
N THR A 103 -3.03 -7.02 -6.71
CA THR A 103 -2.28 -8.21 -7.14
C THR A 103 -1.42 -7.88 -8.36
N ARG A 104 -0.16 -8.34 -8.35
CA ARG A 104 0.81 -8.10 -9.43
C ARG A 104 1.09 -6.61 -9.68
N CYS A 105 0.99 -5.76 -8.66
CA CYS A 105 1.57 -4.42 -8.66
C CYS A 105 3.10 -4.51 -8.51
N ASP A 106 3.75 -5.02 -9.56
CA ASP A 106 5.13 -5.52 -9.49
C ASP A 106 6.18 -4.43 -9.36
N SER A 107 5.92 -3.16 -9.71
CA SER A 107 6.90 -2.06 -9.56
C SER A 107 6.90 -1.40 -8.17
N ILE A 108 5.92 -1.69 -7.32
CA ILE A 108 5.82 -1.07 -6.00
C ILE A 108 6.82 -1.70 -5.04
N LYS A 109 7.66 -0.86 -4.43
CA LYS A 109 8.60 -1.28 -3.38
C LYS A 109 8.02 -1.16 -1.98
N ARG A 110 7.13 -0.20 -1.75
CA ARG A 110 6.57 0.09 -0.43
C ARG A 110 5.10 0.44 -0.55
N PHE A 111 4.27 -0.19 0.27
CA PHE A 111 2.91 0.25 0.52
C PHE A 111 2.84 0.95 1.87
N TYR A 112 2.24 2.14 1.88
CA TYR A 112 1.94 2.91 3.09
C TYR A 112 0.46 3.30 3.09
N PHE A 113 -0.35 2.61 3.89
CA PHE A 113 -1.79 2.85 3.99
C PHE A 113 -2.17 3.13 5.46
N PRO A 114 -2.05 4.39 5.92
CA PRO A 114 -2.20 4.74 7.33
C PRO A 114 -3.61 4.54 7.88
N SER A 115 -4.62 4.52 7.01
CA SER A 115 -6.03 4.37 7.38
C SER A 115 -6.61 2.97 7.12
N LEU A 116 -5.82 2.05 6.57
CA LEU A 116 -6.31 0.72 6.18
C LEU A 116 -6.76 -0.05 7.41
N LEU A 117 -8.00 -0.55 7.39
CA LEU A 117 -8.64 -1.30 8.47
C LEU A 117 -8.66 -2.80 8.17
N GLN A 118 -8.86 -3.17 6.90
CA GLN A 118 -8.95 -4.57 6.45
C GLN A 118 -8.34 -4.76 5.06
N ALA A 119 -7.63 -5.88 4.88
CA ALA A 119 -7.13 -6.34 3.58
C ALA A 119 -7.49 -7.81 3.35
N ILE A 120 -8.04 -8.13 2.18
CA ILE A 120 -8.45 -9.49 1.79
C ILE A 120 -7.71 -9.86 0.51
N MET A 121 -6.79 -10.83 0.52
CA MET A 121 -6.05 -11.31 -0.66
C MET A 121 -5.56 -10.20 -1.61
N SER A 122 -5.20 -9.03 -1.06
CA SER A 122 -5.09 -7.80 -1.84
C SER A 122 -3.75 -7.68 -2.54
N PHE A 123 -2.66 -8.09 -1.89
CA PHE A 123 -1.27 -7.86 -2.30
C PHE A 123 -0.60 -9.13 -2.85
N TYR A 124 -1.36 -10.00 -3.50
CA TYR A 124 -0.86 -11.28 -4.00
C TYR A 124 0.23 -11.09 -5.10
N ILE A 125 1.35 -11.80 -4.97
CA ILE A 125 2.49 -11.79 -5.93
C ILE A 125 2.90 -10.36 -6.33
N CYS A 126 3.13 -9.47 -5.35
CA CYS A 126 3.78 -8.18 -5.62
C CYS A 126 5.31 -8.38 -5.62
N SER A 127 5.89 -8.53 -6.80
CA SER A 127 7.25 -9.10 -6.95
C SER A 127 8.38 -8.21 -6.42
N ASN A 128 8.20 -6.88 -6.41
CA ASN A 128 9.17 -5.95 -5.82
C ASN A 128 8.78 -5.36 -4.47
N LEU A 129 7.67 -5.78 -3.89
CA LEU A 129 7.24 -5.28 -2.58
C LEU A 129 8.27 -5.67 -1.52
N GLU A 130 8.86 -4.68 -0.85
CA GLU A 130 9.84 -4.87 0.23
C GLU A 130 9.26 -4.51 1.59
N GLN A 131 8.37 -3.52 1.66
CA GLN A 131 7.83 -3.01 2.92
C GLN A 131 6.32 -2.74 2.83
N PHE A 132 5.60 -3.15 3.86
CA PHE A 132 4.18 -2.82 4.01
C PHE A 132 3.95 -2.18 5.38
N ILE A 133 3.29 -1.01 5.40
CA ILE A 133 3.04 -0.24 6.62
C ILE A 133 1.57 0.17 6.66
N ALA A 134 0.84 -0.34 7.64
CA ALA A 134 -0.58 -0.04 7.86
C ALA A 134 -0.91 0.00 9.38
N PRO A 135 -0.64 1.11 10.08
CA PRO A 135 -0.77 1.21 11.53
C PRO A 135 -2.17 0.93 12.08
N LYS A 136 -3.23 1.18 11.32
CA LYS A 136 -4.63 0.95 11.74
C LYS A 136 -5.20 -0.41 11.32
N LEU A 137 -4.43 -1.22 10.60
CA LEU A 137 -4.89 -2.49 10.06
C LEU A 137 -5.26 -3.43 11.19
N ARG A 138 -6.51 -3.92 11.19
CA ARG A 138 -7.05 -4.81 12.22
C ARG A 138 -7.14 -6.25 11.74
N GLU A 139 -7.39 -6.44 10.45
CA GLU A 139 -7.65 -7.77 9.89
C GLU A 139 -6.98 -7.98 8.53
N MET A 140 -6.31 -9.12 8.39
CA MET A 140 -5.80 -9.63 7.11
C MET A 140 -6.39 -11.00 6.81
N LYS A 141 -7.11 -11.08 5.71
CA LYS A 141 -7.76 -12.31 5.23
C LYS A 141 -7.07 -12.86 4.00
N GLY A 142 -7.12 -14.18 3.85
CA GLY A 142 -6.69 -14.99 2.71
C GLY A 142 -5.39 -14.57 2.04
N GLY A 143 -4.28 -15.30 2.26
CA GLY A 143 -3.10 -15.22 1.38
C GLY A 143 -2.60 -13.82 1.00
N CYS A 144 -2.79 -12.81 1.87
CA CYS A 144 -2.75 -11.40 1.48
C CYS A 144 -1.45 -10.97 0.80
N PHE A 145 -0.32 -11.51 1.25
CA PHE A 145 1.01 -11.29 0.67
C PHE A 145 1.59 -12.55 0.03
N SER A 146 0.77 -13.55 -0.29
CA SER A 146 1.27 -14.81 -0.81
C SER A 146 2.06 -14.59 -2.10
N GLY A 147 3.29 -15.13 -2.16
CA GLY A 147 4.21 -14.96 -3.29
C GLY A 147 4.96 -13.62 -3.33
N CYS A 148 4.85 -12.75 -2.33
CA CYS A 148 5.66 -11.54 -2.20
C CYS A 148 7.10 -11.87 -1.75
N LYS A 149 7.89 -12.45 -2.67
CA LYS A 149 9.22 -13.02 -2.37
C LYS A 149 10.22 -11.99 -1.86
N LYS A 150 10.10 -10.70 -2.20
CA LYS A 150 10.99 -9.62 -1.74
C LYS A 150 10.52 -8.92 -0.47
N LEU A 151 9.36 -9.26 0.07
CA LEU A 151 8.80 -8.61 1.25
C LEU A 151 9.72 -8.88 2.44
N LYS A 152 10.26 -7.82 3.06
CA LYS A 152 11.19 -7.87 4.19
C LYS A 152 10.53 -7.47 5.50
N MET A 153 9.59 -6.52 5.45
CA MET A 153 8.98 -5.93 6.63
C MET A 153 7.48 -5.69 6.46
N VAL A 154 6.71 -6.07 7.48
CA VAL A 154 5.29 -5.75 7.65
C VAL A 154 5.13 -5.02 8.99
N ASN A 155 4.60 -3.81 8.97
CA ASN A 155 4.34 -3.00 10.14
C ASN A 155 2.84 -2.73 10.30
N ALA A 156 2.18 -3.50 11.16
CA ALA A 156 0.74 -3.46 11.40
C ALA A 156 0.45 -3.63 12.91
N PRO A 157 0.83 -2.65 13.76
CA PRO A 157 0.81 -2.76 15.23
C PRO A 157 -0.59 -3.03 15.83
N ASN A 158 -1.67 -2.66 15.13
CA ASN A 158 -3.04 -2.88 15.60
C ASN A 158 -3.69 -4.14 15.01
N LEU A 159 -2.92 -4.99 14.32
CA LEU A 159 -3.42 -6.20 13.69
C LEU A 159 -3.86 -7.21 14.75
N GLN A 160 -5.09 -7.70 14.62
CA GLN A 160 -5.74 -8.60 15.58
C GLN A 160 -6.07 -9.96 14.97
N ALA A 161 -6.51 -9.99 13.71
CA ALA A 161 -6.94 -11.20 13.02
C ALA A 161 -6.14 -11.43 11.73
N VAL A 162 -5.63 -12.65 11.56
CA VAL A 162 -4.82 -13.05 10.40
C VAL A 162 -5.21 -14.47 9.97
N ASP A 163 -5.60 -14.62 8.71
CA ASP A 163 -5.93 -15.93 8.14
C ASP A 163 -4.68 -16.80 7.91
N LYS A 164 -4.95 -18.07 7.56
CA LYS A 164 -3.90 -19.00 7.12
C LYS A 164 -3.18 -18.47 5.88
N SER A 165 -1.88 -18.79 5.79
CA SER A 165 -1.08 -18.55 4.59
C SER A 165 -0.92 -17.09 4.15
N VAL A 166 -1.23 -16.10 5.00
CA VAL A 166 -1.09 -14.67 4.65
C VAL A 166 0.32 -14.32 4.15
N PHE A 167 1.36 -14.98 4.67
CA PHE A 167 2.75 -14.82 4.25
C PHE A 167 3.32 -16.03 3.49
N ARG A 168 2.48 -16.83 2.84
CA ARG A 168 2.94 -17.98 2.05
C ARG A 168 3.96 -17.52 1.01
N GLU A 169 5.09 -18.23 0.90
CA GLU A 169 6.17 -17.93 -0.06
C GLU A 169 6.79 -16.51 0.08
N CYS A 170 6.60 -15.82 1.21
CA CYS A 170 7.33 -14.60 1.58
C CYS A 170 8.73 -14.92 2.11
N GLN A 171 9.60 -15.48 1.26
CA GLN A 171 10.89 -16.06 1.66
C GLN A 171 11.87 -15.08 2.33
N ASN A 172 11.78 -13.79 2.03
CA ASN A 172 12.66 -12.76 2.59
C ASN A 172 12.06 -11.99 3.77
N LEU A 173 10.90 -12.39 4.29
CA LEU A 173 10.22 -11.67 5.38
C LEU A 173 11.00 -11.84 6.69
N LYS A 174 11.49 -10.74 7.24
CA LYS A 174 12.31 -10.71 8.46
C LYS A 174 11.61 -10.06 9.64
N ILE A 175 10.73 -9.08 9.39
CA ILE A 175 10.14 -8.26 10.45
C ILE A 175 8.63 -8.24 10.26
N VAL A 176 7.89 -8.64 11.30
CA VAL A 176 6.44 -8.46 11.40
C VAL A 176 6.13 -7.78 12.73
N VAL A 177 5.66 -6.54 12.68
CA VAL A 177 5.20 -5.79 13.86
C VAL A 177 3.69 -5.93 13.97
N ALA A 178 3.24 -6.90 14.76
CA ALA A 178 1.83 -7.21 14.97
C ALA A 178 1.62 -7.83 16.38
N PRO A 179 1.72 -7.03 17.45
CA PRO A 179 1.88 -7.53 18.81
C PRO A 179 0.69 -8.33 19.36
N SER A 180 -0.52 -8.08 18.85
CA SER A 180 -1.73 -8.80 19.28
C SER A 180 -1.94 -10.12 18.54
N VAL A 181 -1.15 -10.44 17.51
CA VAL A 181 -1.27 -11.68 16.75
C VAL A 181 -0.50 -12.79 17.45
N VAL A 182 -1.22 -13.63 18.21
CA VAL A 182 -0.63 -14.65 19.09
C VAL A 182 -0.15 -15.88 18.32
N LYS A 183 -0.75 -16.20 17.16
CA LYS A 183 -0.36 -17.35 16.33
C LYS A 183 -0.84 -17.17 14.89
N VAL A 184 0.06 -17.26 13.92
CA VAL A 184 -0.29 -17.37 12.50
C VAL A 184 -0.21 -18.85 12.12
N GLU A 185 -1.35 -19.48 11.85
CA GLU A 185 -1.36 -20.85 11.34
C GLU A 185 -0.88 -20.88 9.90
N CYS A 186 0.20 -21.61 9.65
CA CYS A 186 0.85 -21.70 8.36
C CYS A 186 1.29 -23.15 8.14
N ASP A 187 0.87 -23.76 7.03
CA ASP A 187 1.24 -25.12 6.65
C ASP A 187 2.15 -25.17 5.41
N CYS A 188 2.60 -24.02 4.92
CA CYS A 188 3.35 -23.96 3.64
C CYS A 188 4.79 -24.49 3.74
N LYS A 189 5.31 -24.70 4.96
CA LYS A 189 6.67 -25.19 5.32
C LYS A 189 7.84 -24.42 4.68
N ARG A 190 7.57 -23.28 4.03
CA ARG A 190 8.53 -22.55 3.17
C ARG A 190 8.56 -21.05 3.41
N CYS A 191 7.78 -20.54 4.37
CA CYS A 191 7.81 -19.13 4.75
C CYS A 191 8.40 -18.96 6.16
N PRO A 192 8.92 -17.76 6.49
CA PRO A 192 9.54 -17.46 7.78
C PRO A 192 8.67 -17.88 8.98
N MET A 193 7.36 -17.58 8.95
CA MET A 193 6.44 -17.95 10.04
C MET A 193 6.35 -19.46 10.28
N CYS A 194 6.48 -20.27 9.22
CA CYS A 194 6.46 -21.72 9.27
C CYS A 194 7.84 -22.30 9.68
N THR A 195 8.95 -21.59 9.46
CA THR A 195 10.33 -22.07 9.71
C THR A 195 10.91 -21.57 11.04
N GLY A 196 10.05 -21.17 11.99
CA GLY A 196 10.49 -20.73 13.31
C GLY A 196 11.02 -19.30 13.38
N PHE A 197 10.65 -18.42 12.45
CA PHE A 197 10.88 -16.98 12.69
C PHE A 197 10.14 -16.60 13.95
N THR A 198 10.91 -16.16 14.94
CA THR A 198 10.43 -15.73 16.22
C THR A 198 9.61 -14.45 16.01
N THR A 199 8.45 -14.39 16.65
CA THR A 199 7.80 -13.14 17.04
C THR A 199 8.64 -12.42 18.10
N GLU A 200 9.95 -12.28 17.89
CA GLU A 200 10.74 -11.37 18.72
C GLU A 200 10.46 -9.96 18.25
N MET A 201 9.38 -9.42 18.80
CA MET A 201 9.20 -7.99 19.01
C MET A 201 10.44 -7.46 19.72
N PRO A 202 11.31 -6.66 19.08
CA PRO A 202 12.54 -6.17 19.70
C PRO A 202 12.30 -5.14 20.81
N PHE A 203 11.10 -4.99 21.37
CA PHE A 203 10.78 -3.88 22.29
C PHE A 203 9.93 -4.20 23.53
N VAL A 204 9.48 -5.44 23.76
CA VAL A 204 8.53 -5.72 24.86
C VAL A 204 9.19 -6.26 26.13
N LYS A 205 10.46 -6.67 26.12
CA LYS A 205 11.09 -7.25 27.33
C LYS A 205 11.81 -6.26 28.27
N GLU A 206 12.01 -4.99 27.90
CA GLU A 206 12.69 -4.02 28.79
C GLU A 206 11.90 -2.78 29.20
N ILE A 207 10.66 -2.60 28.74
CA ILE A 207 9.85 -1.42 29.13
C ILE A 207 8.72 -1.83 30.10
N LYS A 208 9.10 -2.44 31.23
CA LYS A 208 8.25 -2.38 32.44
C LYS A 208 8.44 -1.06 33.22
N GLY A 209 9.26 -0.13 32.71
CA GLY A 209 9.67 1.07 33.46
C GLY A 209 9.25 2.45 32.95
N GLN A 210 8.94 2.66 31.66
CA GLN A 210 8.73 4.05 31.15
C GLN A 210 7.65 4.15 30.07
N LYS A 211 6.44 4.55 30.50
CA LYS A 211 5.28 4.82 29.61
C LYS A 211 5.43 6.06 28.70
N SER A 212 6.53 6.81 28.79
CA SER A 212 6.70 8.11 28.13
C SER A 212 7.43 8.08 26.78
N THR A 213 8.21 7.05 26.46
CA THR A 213 9.11 7.04 25.29
C THR A 213 8.55 6.38 24.03
N PHE A 214 7.52 5.52 24.14
CA PHE A 214 6.95 4.80 22.99
C PHE A 214 6.30 5.72 21.93
N LYS A 215 5.59 6.78 22.37
CA LYS A 215 4.99 7.77 21.46
C LYS A 215 6.04 8.53 20.65
N GLN A 216 7.18 8.86 21.27
CA GLN A 216 8.25 9.63 20.61
C GLN A 216 9.04 8.80 19.58
N SER A 217 9.29 7.51 19.87
CA SER A 217 9.97 6.61 18.93
C SER A 217 9.11 6.29 17.70
N MET A 218 7.79 6.16 17.90
CA MET A 218 6.85 5.92 16.80
C MET A 218 6.65 7.18 15.92
N LEU A 219 6.60 8.36 16.53
CA LEU A 219 6.63 9.65 15.81
C LEU A 219 7.92 9.82 14.98
N LYS A 220 9.08 9.36 15.48
CA LYS A 220 10.35 9.41 14.73
C LYS A 220 10.35 8.47 13.52
N LEU A 221 9.73 7.29 13.61
CA LEU A 221 9.53 6.38 12.47
C LEU A 221 8.53 6.95 11.45
N GLU A 222 7.43 7.56 11.90
CA GLU A 222 6.47 8.24 11.02
C GLU A 222 7.09 9.48 10.32
N PHE A 223 7.95 10.23 11.01
CA PHE A 223 8.65 11.39 10.45
C PHE A 223 9.74 11.01 9.43
N ASN A 224 10.55 9.98 9.70
CA ASN A 224 11.58 9.53 8.77
C ASN A 224 11.00 8.87 7.50
N VAL A 225 9.80 8.28 7.59
CA VAL A 225 9.11 7.67 6.45
C VAL A 225 8.54 8.72 5.48
N ARG A 226 8.13 9.91 5.96
CA ARG A 226 7.65 11.01 5.08
C ARG A 226 8.75 11.62 4.20
N TYR A 227 10.00 11.65 4.67
CA TYR A 227 11.10 12.33 3.98
C TYR A 227 11.94 11.42 3.07
N GLN A 228 11.95 10.10 3.27
CA GLN A 228 12.70 9.19 2.39
C GLN A 228 11.98 8.83 1.07
N GLY A 229 10.84 9.46 0.79
CA GLY A 229 10.18 9.45 -0.52
C GLY A 229 10.59 10.60 -1.45
N GLN A 230 11.40 11.56 -0.97
CA GLN A 230 11.88 12.71 -1.74
C GLN A 230 13.33 13.04 -1.37
N ALA A 231 14.28 12.25 -1.87
CA ALA A 231 15.66 12.69 -1.99
C ALA A 231 16.33 11.92 -3.13
N THR A 232 16.37 12.57 -4.30
CA THR A 232 17.39 12.35 -5.31
C THR A 232 18.76 12.71 -4.74
N ASP A 233 19.80 12.03 -5.22
CA ASP A 233 21.21 12.32 -4.99
C ASP A 233 21.53 13.82 -4.96
N SER A 234 22.21 14.28 -3.88
CA SER A 234 23.29 15.29 -3.88
C SER A 234 23.72 15.62 -2.43
N ILE A 235 24.97 15.26 -2.10
CA ILE A 235 26.03 15.98 -1.36
C ILE A 235 25.56 17.18 -0.48
N VAL A 236 25.92 17.28 0.81
CA VAL A 236 27.12 17.98 1.31
C VAL A 236 27.34 17.68 2.80
N GLN A 237 28.62 17.45 3.13
CA GLN A 237 29.20 17.40 4.48
C GLN A 237 28.89 18.66 5.29
N LEU A 238 28.60 18.50 6.58
CA LEU A 238 29.25 19.19 7.71
C LEU A 238 28.76 18.57 9.02
#